data_AF-Q4L0R3-F1
#
_entry.id   AF-Q4L0R3-F1
#
_cell.length_a   1.000
_cell.length_b   1.000
_cell.length_c   1.000
_cell.angle_alpha   90.00
_cell.angle_beta   90.00
_cell.angle_gamma   90.00
#
_symmetry.space_group_name_H-M   'P 1'
#
loop_
_entity.id
_entity.type
_entity.pdbx_description
1 polymer ?
#
loop_
_entity_poly.entity_id
_entity_poly.type
_entity_poly.pdbx_seq_one_letter_code
_entity_poly.pdbx_strand_id
1 'polypeptide(L)'
;MTEHKFNSISELAEHLKISRTTLYRRANLSDINLTGVYSDKQLELLSSVHQTVQQLNSSTEQTGQLSEQTEQQIKFLNKEISAKDKQIKFLSDQLKEKDLQISLLNKNLDQAQQLQLIAEQRLTETKDNLIEYQEKENHTKKGFWSKIFK
;
A
#
# COMPACT_ATOMS: atom_id res chain seq x y z
N MET A 1 37.49 6.43 -45.01
CA MET A 1 37.63 7.42 -43.92
C MET A 1 38.84 8.25 -44.25
N THR A 2 38.68 9.56 -44.38
CA THR A 2 39.80 10.47 -44.66
C THR A 2 40.43 10.89 -43.35
N GLU A 3 41.75 10.72 -43.26
CA GLU A 3 42.54 11.18 -42.11
C GLU A 3 43.20 12.50 -42.47
N HIS A 4 43.04 13.48 -41.59
CA HIS A 4 43.62 14.82 -41.76
C HIS A 4 44.80 14.96 -40.80
N LYS A 5 45.97 15.27 -41.36
CA LYS A 5 47.19 15.46 -40.60
C LYS A 5 47.48 16.95 -40.43
N PHE A 6 47.73 17.36 -39.20
CA PHE A 6 48.15 18.71 -38.84
C PHE A 6 49.49 18.63 -38.10
N ASN A 7 50.42 19.52 -38.44
CA ASN A 7 51.77 19.52 -37.89
C ASN A 7 51.84 20.24 -36.54
N SER A 8 50.86 21.10 -36.25
CA SER A 8 50.75 21.79 -34.97
C SER A 8 49.31 21.91 -34.51
N ILE A 9 49.13 21.95 -33.20
CA ILE A 9 47.86 22.34 -32.55
C ILE A 9 47.43 23.74 -32.99
N SER A 10 48.40 24.59 -33.33
CA SER A 10 48.19 25.92 -33.91
C SER A 10 47.51 25.87 -35.27
N GLU A 11 47.99 24.98 -36.13
CA GLU A 11 47.50 24.79 -37.50
C GLU A 11 46.08 24.21 -37.48
N LEU A 12 45.82 23.26 -36.57
CA LEU A 12 44.48 22.73 -36.34
C LEU A 12 43.51 23.82 -35.83
N ALA A 13 43.96 24.65 -34.88
CA ALA A 13 43.14 25.75 -34.35
C ALA A 13 42.81 26.80 -35.42
N GLU A 14 43.78 27.14 -36.28
CA GLU A 14 43.59 28.03 -37.42
C GLU A 14 42.65 27.44 -38.47
N HIS A 15 42.83 26.16 -38.82
CA HIS A 15 41.95 25.43 -39.74
C HIS A 15 40.49 25.41 -39.25
N LEU A 16 40.30 25.16 -37.96
CA LEU A 16 38.98 25.15 -37.32
C LEU A 16 38.46 26.56 -36.96
N LYS A 17 39.26 27.61 -37.21
CA LYS A 17 38.95 29.01 -36.88
C LYS A 17 38.54 29.24 -35.42
N ILE A 18 39.20 28.54 -34.49
CA ILE A 18 38.97 28.65 -33.04
C ILE A 18 40.27 28.94 -32.29
N SER A 19 40.18 29.50 -31.08
CA SER A 19 41.36 29.68 -30.25
C SER A 19 41.93 28.34 -29.78
N ARG A 20 43.26 28.25 -29.60
CA ARG A 20 43.91 27.06 -29.02
C ARG A 20 43.29 26.68 -27.68
N THR A 21 42.94 27.66 -26.85
CA THR A 21 42.27 27.45 -25.55
C THR A 21 40.90 26.80 -25.70
N THR A 22 40.13 27.19 -26.71
CA THR A 22 38.82 26.59 -27.01
C THR A 22 38.98 25.17 -27.56
N LEU A 23 39.99 24.96 -28.41
CA LEU A 23 40.34 23.64 -28.93
C LEU A 23 40.68 22.65 -27.81
N TYR A 24 41.57 23.02 -26.87
CA TYR A 24 41.90 22.17 -25.71
C TYR A 24 40.68 21.87 -24.84
N ARG A 25 39.83 22.87 -24.60
CA ARG A 25 38.59 22.68 -23.83
C ARG A 25 37.67 21.66 -24.51
N ARG A 26 37.50 21.75 -25.83
CA ARG A 26 36.65 20.82 -26.60
C ARG A 26 37.24 19.43 -26.71
N ALA A 27 38.56 19.33 -26.87
CA ALA A 27 39.28 18.06 -26.89
C ALA A 27 39.10 17.31 -25.57
N ASN A 28 39.23 18.00 -24.43
CA ASN A 28 39.00 17.41 -23.10
C ASN A 28 37.54 16.96 -22.89
N LEU A 29 36.57 17.73 -23.40
CA LEU A 29 35.14 17.40 -23.28
C LEU A 29 34.73 16.22 -24.16
N SER A 30 35.41 16.02 -25.28
CA SER A 30 35.10 14.96 -26.27
C SER A 30 36.04 13.76 -26.17
N ASP A 31 36.94 13.75 -25.18
CA ASP A 31 38.00 12.75 -24.98
C ASP A 31 38.85 12.49 -26.25
N ILE A 32 39.25 13.57 -26.94
CA ILE A 32 40.03 13.52 -28.18
C ILE A 32 41.49 13.88 -27.88
N ASN A 33 42.41 12.96 -28.16
CA ASN A 33 43.85 13.20 -28.04
C ASN A 33 44.37 14.04 -29.22
N LEU A 34 45.05 15.16 -28.91
CA LEU A 34 45.62 16.07 -29.90
C LEU A 34 46.95 15.54 -30.50
N THR A 35 46.87 14.40 -31.19
CA THR A 35 48.01 13.61 -31.68
C THR A 35 48.49 14.01 -33.08
N GLY A 36 47.80 14.96 -33.72
CA GLY A 36 48.15 15.48 -35.06
C GLY A 36 47.51 14.73 -36.22
N VAL A 37 46.79 13.62 -35.98
CA VAL A 37 45.96 12.93 -36.99
C VAL A 37 44.53 12.85 -36.48
N TYR A 38 43.58 13.29 -37.30
CA TYR A 38 42.16 13.35 -36.91
C TYR A 38 41.27 12.81 -38.03
N SER A 39 40.25 12.06 -37.64
CA SER A 39 39.15 11.67 -38.52
C SER A 39 38.19 12.83 -38.77
N ASP A 40 37.43 12.77 -39.87
CA ASP A 40 36.38 13.76 -40.18
C ASP A 40 35.42 13.97 -39.01
N LYS A 41 35.05 12.89 -38.30
CA LYS A 41 34.17 12.92 -37.13
C LYS A 41 34.80 13.66 -35.95
N GLN A 42 36.10 13.49 -35.72
CA GLN A 42 36.82 14.21 -34.67
C GLN A 42 36.93 15.71 -34.99
N LEU A 43 37.16 16.06 -36.26
CA LEU A 43 37.18 17.46 -36.69
C LEU A 43 35.81 18.13 -36.55
N GLU A 44 34.74 17.41 -36.89
CA GLU A 44 33.37 17.89 -36.72
C GLU A 44 33.07 18.21 -35.24
N LEU A 45 33.40 17.27 -34.34
CA LEU A 45 33.25 17.45 -32.89
C LEU A 45 34.06 18.63 -32.35
N LEU A 46 35.31 18.79 -32.82
CA LEU A 46 36.18 19.90 -32.39
C LEU A 46 35.74 21.25 -32.99
N SER A 47 35.13 21.26 -34.17
CA SER A 47 34.69 22.48 -34.87
C SER A 47 33.37 23.03 -34.32
N SER A 48 32.44 22.16 -33.92
CA SER A 48 31.09 22.59 -33.59
C SER A 48 31.04 23.36 -32.27
N VAL A 49 30.63 24.64 -32.34
CA VAL A 49 30.31 25.48 -31.17
C VAL A 49 28.96 25.05 -30.55
N HIS A 50 28.13 24.34 -31.32
CA HIS A 50 26.68 24.32 -31.15
C HIS A 50 26.14 23.02 -30.53
N GLN A 51 26.82 21.88 -30.68
CA GLN A 51 26.26 20.60 -30.21
C GLN A 51 26.25 20.47 -28.69
N THR A 52 27.21 21.06 -27.96
CA THR A 52 27.31 20.89 -26.50
C THR A 52 26.29 21.73 -25.72
N VAL A 53 26.04 22.98 -26.10
CA VAL A 53 25.08 23.86 -25.41
C VAL A 53 23.65 23.44 -25.71
N GLN A 54 23.35 23.02 -26.94
CA GLN A 54 22.00 22.61 -27.34
C GLN A 54 21.63 21.25 -26.72
N GLN A 55 22.58 20.31 -26.63
CA GLN A 55 22.39 19.04 -25.92
C GLN A 55 22.24 19.24 -24.41
N LEU A 56 23.05 20.11 -23.79
CA LEU A 56 22.94 20.42 -22.36
C LEU A 56 21.59 21.06 -22.02
N ASN A 57 21.14 22.04 -22.81
CA ASN A 57 19.85 22.72 -22.59
C ASN A 57 18.66 21.77 -22.80
N SER A 58 18.69 20.92 -23.83
CA SER A 58 17.65 19.90 -24.03
C SER A 58 17.62 18.86 -22.90
N SER A 59 18.78 18.53 -22.32
CA SER A 59 18.88 17.59 -21.20
C SER A 59 18.36 18.20 -19.90
N THR A 60 18.66 19.47 -19.62
CA THR A 60 18.14 20.16 -18.43
C THR A 60 16.64 20.37 -18.49
N GLU A 61 16.09 20.74 -19.65
CA GLU A 61 14.63 20.87 -19.84
C GLU A 61 13.91 19.53 -19.68
N GLN A 62 14.47 18.44 -20.23
CA GLN A 62 13.92 17.09 -20.03
C GLN A 62 13.97 16.66 -18.56
N THR A 63 15.08 16.91 -17.85
CA THR A 63 15.17 16.57 -16.42
C THR A 63 14.22 17.41 -15.57
N GLY A 64 13.99 18.68 -15.91
CA GLY A 64 13.02 19.53 -15.23
C GLY A 64 11.58 19.03 -15.40
N GLN A 65 11.20 18.68 -16.64
CA GLN A 65 9.88 18.11 -16.92
C GLN A 65 9.66 16.75 -16.23
N LEU A 66 10.68 15.87 -16.22
CA LEU A 66 10.63 14.60 -15.49
C LEU A 66 10.50 14.83 -13.97
N SER A 67 11.18 15.84 -13.42
CA SER A 67 11.09 16.19 -12.01
C SER A 67 9.67 16.64 -11.64
N GLU A 68 9.07 17.52 -12.43
CA GLU A 68 7.70 18.01 -12.21
C GLU A 68 6.66 16.88 -12.31
N GLN A 69 6.79 16.00 -13.29
CA GLN A 69 5.92 14.82 -13.42
C GLN A 69 6.05 13.89 -12.21
N THR A 70 7.27 13.67 -11.73
CA THR A 70 7.53 12.83 -10.55
C THR A 70 6.92 13.47 -9.30
N GLU A 71 7.05 14.78 -9.10
CA GLU A 71 6.43 15.48 -7.98
C GLU A 71 4.90 15.42 -8.02
N GLN A 72 4.29 15.58 -9.20
CA GLN A 72 2.84 15.43 -9.36
C GLN A 72 2.39 14.02 -9.03
N GLN A 73 3.13 13.01 -9.47
CA GLN A 73 2.83 11.61 -9.17
C GLN A 73 2.96 11.30 -7.67
N ILE A 74 3.99 11.83 -7.00
CA ILE A 74 4.15 11.72 -5.55
C ILE A 74 2.97 12.38 -4.82
N LYS A 75 2.55 13.58 -5.24
CA LYS A 75 1.38 14.26 -4.65
C LYS A 75 0.09 13.45 -4.82
N PHE A 76 -0.12 12.87 -6.00
CA PHE A 76 -1.27 12.00 -6.26
C PHE A 76 -1.25 10.76 -5.37
N LEU A 77 -0.12 10.05 -5.30
CA LEU A 77 0.05 8.86 -4.47
C LEU A 77 -0.17 9.17 -2.99
N ASN A 78 0.38 10.28 -2.49
CA ASN A 78 0.17 10.71 -1.10
C ASN A 78 -1.31 10.99 -0.79
N LYS A 79 -2.05 11.57 -1.74
CA LYS A 79 -3.49 11.78 -1.60
C LYS A 79 -4.24 10.45 -1.56
N GLU A 80 -3.85 9.50 -2.39
CA GLU A 80 -4.45 8.15 -2.41
C GLU A 80 -4.16 7.39 -1.11
N ILE A 81 -2.92 7.43 -0.62
CA ILE A 81 -2.53 6.84 0.68
C ILE A 81 -3.39 7.45 1.79
N SER A 82 -3.51 8.77 1.85
CA SER A 82 -4.33 9.43 2.88
C SER A 82 -5.81 9.04 2.81
N ALA A 83 -6.36 8.83 1.60
CA ALA A 83 -7.72 8.34 1.43
C ALA A 83 -7.88 6.89 1.91
N LYS A 84 -6.92 6.03 1.60
CA LYS A 84 -6.90 4.63 2.06
C LYS A 84 -6.73 4.54 3.58
N ASP A 85 -5.90 5.37 4.19
CA ASP A 85 -5.75 5.43 5.66
C ASP A 85 -7.06 5.80 6.35
N LYS A 86 -7.80 6.77 5.81
CA LYS A 86 -9.13 7.13 6.32
C LYS A 86 -10.11 5.97 6.19
N GLN A 87 -10.07 5.24 5.07
CA GLN A 87 -10.91 4.06 4.85
C GLN A 87 -10.57 2.93 5.83
N ILE A 88 -9.28 2.65 6.05
CA ILE A 88 -8.81 1.66 7.02
C ILE A 88 -9.30 2.02 8.43
N LYS A 89 -9.16 3.29 8.83
CA LYS A 89 -9.62 3.75 10.14
C LYS A 89 -11.14 3.56 10.29
N PHE A 90 -11.91 3.96 9.29
CA PHE A 90 -13.36 3.78 9.29
C PHE A 90 -13.76 2.30 9.42
N LEU A 91 -13.15 1.41 8.62
CA LEU A 91 -13.41 -0.02 8.71
C LEU A 91 -13.01 -0.61 10.06
N SER A 92 -11.87 -0.17 10.63
CA SER A 92 -11.44 -0.61 11.95
C SER A 92 -12.42 -0.21 13.05
N ASP A 93 -12.97 1.01 12.98
CA ASP A 93 -13.95 1.49 13.96
C ASP A 93 -15.28 0.72 13.82
N GLN A 94 -15.72 0.44 12.59
CA GLN A 94 -16.89 -0.44 12.35
C GLN A 94 -16.67 -1.86 12.89
N LEU A 95 -15.48 -2.42 12.75
CA LEU A 95 -15.17 -3.76 13.23
C LEU A 95 -15.24 -3.83 14.76
N LYS A 96 -14.71 -2.81 15.46
CA LYS A 96 -14.85 -2.69 16.92
C LYS A 96 -16.31 -2.61 17.37
N GLU A 97 -17.14 -1.86 16.65
CA GLU A 97 -18.57 -1.76 16.95
C GLU A 97 -19.27 -3.12 16.79
N LYS A 98 -18.92 -3.86 15.74
CA LYS A 98 -19.44 -5.22 15.52
C LYS A 98 -18.99 -6.20 16.60
N ASP A 99 -17.74 -6.13 17.05
CA ASP A 99 -17.25 -6.97 18.15
C ASP A 99 -18.01 -6.69 19.45
N LEU A 100 -18.31 -5.42 19.74
CA LEU A 100 -19.15 -5.04 20.89
C LEU A 100 -20.58 -5.59 20.77
N GLN A 101 -21.17 -5.53 19.57
CA GLN A 101 -22.50 -6.09 19.31
C GLN A 101 -22.52 -7.61 19.50
N ILE A 102 -21.49 -8.32 19.01
CA ILE A 102 -21.35 -9.78 19.18
C ILE A 102 -21.19 -10.14 20.66
N SER A 103 -20.36 -9.39 21.39
CA SER A 103 -20.17 -9.61 22.83
C SER A 103 -21.47 -9.44 23.62
N LEU A 104 -22.24 -8.40 23.31
CA LEU A 104 -23.56 -8.20 23.92
C LEU A 104 -24.54 -9.32 23.56
N LEU A 105 -24.56 -9.76 22.30
CA LEU A 105 -25.42 -10.83 21.84
C LEU A 105 -25.11 -12.15 22.55
N ASN A 106 -23.83 -12.49 22.70
CA ASN A 106 -23.39 -13.68 23.43
C ASN A 106 -23.83 -13.62 24.90
N LYS A 107 -23.65 -12.48 25.57
CA LYS A 107 -24.12 -12.30 26.95
C LYS A 107 -25.64 -12.51 27.08
N ASN A 108 -26.41 -11.96 26.14
CA ASN A 108 -27.87 -12.13 26.14
C ASN A 108 -28.27 -13.58 25.86
N LEU A 109 -27.53 -14.27 24.97
CA LEU A 109 -27.74 -15.69 24.68
C LEU A 109 -27.47 -16.56 25.92
N ASP A 110 -26.37 -16.31 26.61
CA ASP A 110 -26.02 -17.01 27.86
C ASP A 110 -27.10 -16.83 28.91
N GLN A 111 -27.60 -15.59 29.08
CA GLN A 111 -28.69 -15.28 30.00
C GLN A 111 -29.99 -16.01 29.62
N ALA A 112 -30.34 -16.03 28.33
CA ALA A 112 -31.52 -16.73 27.85
C ALA A 112 -31.43 -18.24 28.09
N GLN A 113 -30.27 -18.84 27.83
CA GLN A 113 -30.02 -20.26 28.08
C GLN A 113 -30.11 -20.61 29.58
N GLN A 114 -29.55 -19.76 30.45
CA GLN A 114 -29.67 -19.95 31.90
C GLN A 114 -31.13 -19.87 32.38
N LEU A 115 -31.89 -18.88 31.89
CA LEU A 115 -33.30 -18.74 32.24
C LEU A 115 -34.13 -19.92 31.74
N GLN A 116 -33.84 -20.42 30.54
CA GLN A 116 -34.50 -21.62 30.01
C GLN A 116 -34.22 -22.85 30.88
N LEU A 117 -32.96 -23.07 31.26
CA LEU A 117 -32.59 -24.19 32.13
C LEU A 117 -33.31 -24.12 33.48
N ILE A 118 -33.38 -22.93 34.09
CA ILE A 118 -34.11 -22.72 35.35
C ILE A 118 -35.60 -23.01 35.16
N ALA A 119 -36.21 -22.54 34.08
CA ALA A 119 -37.62 -22.79 33.81
C ALA A 119 -37.91 -24.29 33.63
N GLU A 120 -37.05 -25.01 32.91
CA GLU A 120 -37.14 -26.46 32.74
C GLU A 120 -37.02 -27.21 34.07
N GLN A 121 -36.06 -26.85 34.92
CA GLN A 121 -35.90 -27.42 36.26
C GLN A 121 -37.12 -27.20 37.15
N ARG A 122 -37.68 -25.98 37.16
CA ARG A 122 -38.91 -25.69 37.91
C ARG A 122 -40.10 -26.48 37.37
N LEU A 123 -40.17 -26.68 36.06
CA LEU A 123 -41.23 -27.45 35.43
C LEU A 123 -41.12 -28.94 35.78
N THR A 124 -39.90 -29.50 35.84
CA THR A 124 -39.69 -30.87 36.32
C THR A 124 -40.01 -31.01 37.80
N GLU A 125 -39.54 -30.09 38.66
CA GLU A 125 -39.85 -30.10 40.10
C GLU A 125 -41.36 -30.05 40.36
N THR A 126 -42.09 -29.19 39.65
CA THR A 126 -43.54 -29.08 39.81
C THR A 126 -44.27 -30.33 39.32
N LYS A 127 -43.82 -30.96 38.23
CA LYS A 127 -44.35 -32.25 37.77
C LYS A 127 -44.15 -33.36 38.80
N ASP A 128 -42.94 -33.49 39.33
CA ASP A 128 -42.61 -34.53 40.30
C ASP A 128 -43.43 -34.37 41.59
N ASN A 129 -43.53 -33.14 42.10
CA ASN A 129 -44.39 -32.84 43.25
C ASN A 129 -45.86 -33.19 42.98
N LEU A 130 -46.37 -32.88 41.79
CA LEU A 130 -47.77 -33.15 41.43
C LEU A 130 -48.06 -34.66 41.35
N ILE A 131 -47.11 -35.44 40.83
CA ILE A 131 -47.17 -36.92 40.84
C ILE A 131 -47.21 -37.41 42.29
N GLU A 132 -46.33 -36.92 43.17
CA GLU A 132 -46.30 -37.29 44.58
C GLU A 132 -47.64 -36.98 45.30
N TYR A 133 -48.22 -35.80 45.04
CA TYR A 133 -49.54 -35.45 45.58
C TYR A 133 -50.65 -36.39 45.08
N GLN A 134 -50.65 -36.74 43.79
CA GLN A 134 -51.62 -37.69 43.22
C GLN A 134 -51.47 -39.09 43.84
N GLU A 135 -50.25 -39.57 44.03
CA GLU A 135 -50.00 -40.85 44.68
C GLU A 135 -50.50 -40.85 46.12
N LYS A 136 -50.21 -39.81 46.91
CA LYS A 136 -50.72 -39.66 48.28
C LYS A 136 -52.25 -39.62 48.35
N GLU A 137 -52.91 -38.87 47.46
CA GLU A 137 -54.38 -38.89 47.38
C GLU A 137 -54.93 -40.28 47.01
N ASN A 138 -54.30 -40.98 46.08
CA ASN A 138 -54.75 -42.31 45.68
C ASN A 138 -54.58 -43.36 46.80
N HIS A 139 -53.49 -43.28 47.57
CA HIS A 139 -53.29 -44.15 48.73
C HIS A 139 -54.31 -43.90 49.84
N THR A 140 -54.63 -42.64 50.14
CA THR A 140 -55.63 -42.29 51.15
C THR A 140 -57.05 -42.70 50.74
N LYS A 141 -57.44 -42.52 49.47
CA LYS A 141 -58.75 -42.94 48.95
C LYS A 141 -58.93 -44.45 48.96
N LYS A 142 -57.90 -45.25 48.63
CA LYS A 142 -57.98 -46.73 48.66
C LYS A 142 -58.23 -47.27 50.07
N GLY A 143 -57.56 -46.71 51.09
CA GLY A 143 -57.79 -47.07 52.49
C GLY A 143 -59.16 -46.62 53.01
N PHE A 144 -59.59 -45.42 52.64
CA PHE A 144 -60.88 -44.84 53.04
C PHE A 144 -62.07 -45.66 52.50
N TRP A 145 -62.12 -45.95 51.20
CA TRP A 145 -63.22 -46.73 50.61
C TRP A 145 -63.25 -48.18 51.10
N SER A 146 -62.08 -48.80 51.35
CA SER A 146 -62.03 -50.16 51.91
C SER A 146 -62.62 -50.29 53.32
N LYS A 147 -62.68 -49.17 54.05
CA LYS A 147 -63.17 -49.10 55.43
C LYS A 147 -64.67 -48.77 55.52
N ILE A 148 -65.22 -48.12 54.49
CA ILE A 148 -66.63 -47.75 54.40
C ILE A 148 -67.50 -48.88 53.82
N PHE A 149 -66.95 -49.71 52.93
CA PHE A 149 -67.68 -50.81 52.29
C PHE A 149 -67.36 -52.20 52.90
N LYS A 150 -67.11 -52.25 54.21
CA LYS A 150 -66.84 -53.49 54.95
C LYS A 150 -67.96 -53.81 55.93
#